data_AF-A0A2K1YGY4-F1
#
_entry.id   AF-A0A2K1YGY4-F1
#
_cell.length_a   1.000
_cell.length_b   1.000
_cell.length_c   1.000
_cell.angle_alpha   90.00
_cell.angle_beta   90.00
_cell.angle_gamma   90.00
#
_symmetry.space_group_name_H-M   'P 1'
#
loop_
_entity.id
_entity.type
_entity.pdbx_description
1 polymer ?
#
loop_
_entity_poly.entity_id
_entity_poly.type
_entity_poly.pdbx_seq_one_letter_code
_entity_poly.pdbx_strand_id
1 'polypeptide(L)'
;MMNEVALSSGFLFPSVKISFFLRTARLTSLEPKVTSALCVKCSKKQLKLNSRADENRKVVKKSGKKEHHLWQKRDSAGSGQKALNLVRIVSELPNEKEAVYGALDKWTAWETEFPLIAAAKALKILQQRRQWTRVIQVAKWMLSKGQGATLGTYDTLLLAFDKDDRVDEAKSLWNMIIHVHTRSMSKRLFSRMISLYDHHNMQDEIIEVFADMEELGVRPDEDTVWRVARAFKKLGQEEKRELVLERYLCKWKYIHFNGERVRVKRDGWNEE
;
A
#
# COMPACT_ATOMS: atom_id res chain seq x y z
N MET A 1 23.63 -9.21 51.26
CA MET A 1 24.07 -9.39 49.85
C MET A 1 23.05 -10.32 49.21
N MET A 2 21.98 -9.79 48.59
CA MET A 2 21.87 -9.52 47.14
C MET A 2 22.24 -10.76 46.31
N ASN A 3 21.44 -11.35 45.42
CA ASN A 3 20.12 -11.08 44.84
C ASN A 3 19.57 -12.39 44.22
N GLU A 4 18.24 -12.49 44.09
CA GLU A 4 17.53 -13.35 43.13
C GLU A 4 17.84 -12.96 41.67
N VAL A 5 17.76 -13.91 40.73
CA VAL A 5 17.27 -13.63 39.36
C VAL A 5 16.46 -14.84 38.85
N ALA A 6 15.14 -14.66 38.79
CA ALA A 6 14.23 -15.51 38.05
C ALA A 6 14.37 -15.26 36.54
N LEU A 7 14.53 -16.32 35.75
CA LEU A 7 14.46 -16.28 34.29
C LEU A 7 13.00 -16.41 33.85
N SER A 8 12.39 -15.31 33.44
CA SER A 8 11.17 -15.30 32.64
C SER A 8 11.29 -14.19 31.60
N SER A 9 11.39 -14.55 30.33
CA SER A 9 11.18 -13.63 29.20
C SER A 9 10.15 -14.23 28.24
N GLY A 10 8.94 -14.43 28.75
CA GLY A 10 7.75 -14.45 27.91
C GLY A 10 7.47 -13.02 27.47
N PHE A 11 7.40 -12.77 26.16
CA PHE A 11 6.84 -11.52 25.63
C PHE A 11 5.33 -11.51 25.88
N LEU A 12 4.95 -11.17 27.12
CA LEU A 12 3.59 -10.79 27.50
C LEU A 12 3.43 -9.30 27.19
N PHE A 13 2.90 -9.00 26.02
CA PHE A 13 2.40 -7.65 25.74
C PHE A 13 0.99 -7.53 26.34
N PRO A 14 0.69 -6.48 27.13
CA PRO A 14 -0.63 -6.29 27.70
C PRO A 14 -1.68 -6.19 26.60
N SER A 15 -2.68 -7.06 26.62
CA SER A 15 -3.88 -6.94 25.80
C SER A 15 -4.72 -5.77 26.29
N VAL A 16 -4.33 -4.55 25.95
CA VAL A 16 -5.22 -3.40 26.07
C VAL A 16 -6.11 -3.41 24.82
N LYS A 17 -7.32 -3.95 24.97
CA LYS A 17 -8.41 -3.64 24.03
C LYS A 17 -8.55 -2.12 24.04
N ILE A 18 -8.21 -1.46 22.94
CA ILE A 18 -8.77 -0.12 22.71
C ILE A 18 -10.24 -0.37 22.42
N SER A 19 -11.05 -0.42 23.47
CA SER A 19 -12.48 -0.17 23.33
C SER A 19 -12.62 1.30 22.96
N PHE A 20 -12.64 1.63 21.67
CA PHE A 20 -13.34 2.82 21.21
C PHE A 20 -14.84 2.53 21.40
N PHE A 21 -15.27 2.57 22.67
CA PHE A 21 -16.64 2.32 23.07
C PHE A 21 -17.48 3.53 22.63
N LEU A 22 -18.45 3.23 21.77
CA LEU A 22 -19.75 3.90 21.62
C LEU A 22 -19.77 5.38 22.00
N ARG A 23 -19.47 6.24 21.03
CA ARG A 23 -20.15 7.54 20.96
C ARG A 23 -21.17 7.43 19.84
N THR A 24 -22.44 7.32 20.22
CA THR A 24 -23.57 7.53 19.30
C THR A 24 -23.50 8.97 18.80
N ALA A 25 -22.74 9.20 17.73
CA ALA A 25 -22.81 10.44 16.98
C ALA A 25 -24.05 10.33 16.09
N ARG A 26 -25.12 11.01 16.49
CA ARG A 26 -26.23 11.33 15.59
C ARG A 26 -25.64 11.96 14.35
N LEU A 27 -26.04 11.46 13.19
CA LEU A 27 -25.74 12.07 11.90
C LEU A 27 -26.44 13.44 11.84
N THR A 28 -25.80 14.51 12.31
CA THR A 28 -26.30 15.87 12.14
C THR A 28 -25.67 16.47 10.88
N SER A 29 -26.53 16.80 9.93
CA SER A 29 -26.22 17.48 8.68
C SER A 29 -25.40 18.75 8.90
N LEU A 30 -24.22 18.84 8.29
CA LEU A 30 -23.45 20.07 8.16
C LEU A 30 -23.33 20.43 6.68
N GLU A 31 -24.04 21.47 6.29
CA GLU A 31 -24.01 22.12 4.96
C GLU A 31 -22.61 22.64 4.60
N PRO A 32 -22.09 22.41 3.37
CA PRO A 32 -20.83 22.97 2.94
C PRO A 32 -21.00 24.37 2.32
N LYS A 33 -20.32 25.37 2.90
CA LYS A 33 -20.09 26.69 2.28
C LYS A 33 -19.22 26.54 1.04
N VAL A 34 -19.77 26.92 -0.11
CA VAL A 34 -19.08 27.01 -1.41
C VAL A 34 -18.08 28.16 -1.39
N THR A 35 -16.81 27.88 -1.70
CA THR A 35 -15.84 28.88 -2.14
C THR A 35 -15.34 28.53 -3.53
N SER A 36 -15.67 29.42 -4.47
CA SER A 36 -15.30 29.35 -5.88
C SER A 36 -13.82 29.66 -6.09
N ALA A 37 -13.09 28.78 -6.78
CA ALA A 37 -11.75 29.09 -7.30
C ALA A 37 -11.80 29.24 -8.83
N LEU A 38 -11.31 30.39 -9.30
CA LEU A 38 -11.27 30.84 -10.69
C LEU A 38 -10.37 29.96 -11.57
N CYS A 39 -10.89 29.57 -12.73
CA CYS A 39 -10.19 28.82 -13.77
C CYS A 39 -9.41 29.78 -14.70
N VAL A 40 -8.10 29.65 -14.75
CA VAL A 40 -7.22 30.36 -15.70
C VAL A 40 -7.30 29.70 -17.07
N LYS A 41 -7.84 30.42 -18.05
CA LYS A 41 -7.90 30.01 -19.47
C LYS A 41 -6.51 30.11 -20.12
N CYS A 42 -6.04 29.01 -20.72
CA CYS A 42 -4.86 29.00 -21.58
C CYS A 42 -5.30 29.04 -23.06
N SER A 43 -4.97 30.14 -23.75
CA SER A 43 -5.30 30.40 -25.16
C SER A 43 -4.52 29.52 -26.13
N LYS A 44 -5.23 28.80 -27.01
CA LYS A 44 -4.66 28.14 -28.19
C LYS A 44 -4.45 29.19 -29.30
N LYS A 45 -3.20 29.44 -29.71
CA LYS A 45 -2.89 30.10 -30.99
C LYS A 45 -2.75 29.04 -32.08
N GLN A 46 -3.64 29.09 -33.06
CA GLN A 46 -3.51 28.42 -34.36
C GLN A 46 -2.42 29.12 -35.17
N LEU A 47 -1.57 28.34 -35.86
CA LEU A 47 -0.69 28.86 -36.92
C LEU A 47 -0.92 28.02 -38.19
N LYS A 48 -1.31 28.74 -39.24
CA LYS A 48 -1.69 28.29 -40.58
C LYS A 48 -0.52 27.65 -41.33
N LEU A 49 -0.80 26.56 -42.06
CA LEU A 49 0.03 26.09 -43.16
C LEU A 49 -0.12 27.05 -44.35
N ASN A 50 1.00 27.38 -45.00
CA ASN A 50 1.05 27.72 -46.42
C ASN A 50 2.36 27.18 -47.02
N SER A 51 2.22 26.71 -48.25
CA SER A 51 3.20 25.99 -49.06
C SER A 51 4.23 26.90 -49.72
N ARG A 52 5.45 26.35 -49.94
CA ARG A 52 6.18 26.39 -51.22
C ARG A 52 7.41 25.49 -51.11
N ALA A 53 7.62 24.70 -52.16
CA ALA A 53 8.76 23.81 -52.34
C ALA A 53 9.95 24.60 -52.89
N ASP A 54 11.15 24.33 -52.39
CA ASP A 54 12.37 24.34 -53.18
C ASP A 54 13.46 23.48 -52.52
N GLU A 55 14.29 22.91 -53.38
CA GLU A 55 15.23 21.82 -53.16
C GLU A 55 16.54 22.32 -52.52
N ASN A 56 17.03 21.61 -51.49
CA ASN A 56 18.42 21.12 -51.48
C ASN A 56 18.73 20.23 -50.27
N ARG A 57 19.25 19.05 -50.58
CA ARG A 57 19.54 17.95 -49.67
C ARG A 57 20.94 18.15 -49.07
N LYS A 58 21.02 18.52 -47.79
CA LYS A 58 22.23 18.31 -46.96
C LYS A 58 21.86 17.43 -45.77
N VAL A 59 22.35 16.20 -45.78
CA VAL A 59 22.23 15.24 -44.68
C VAL A 59 23.12 15.70 -43.54
N VAL A 60 22.56 16.49 -42.63
CA VAL A 60 23.17 16.76 -41.33
C VAL A 60 22.85 15.57 -40.43
N LYS A 61 23.89 14.82 -40.04
CA LYS A 61 23.79 13.79 -39.00
C LYS A 61 23.29 14.45 -37.72
N LYS A 62 22.02 14.22 -37.36
CA LYS A 62 21.49 14.62 -36.05
C LYS A 62 22.25 13.84 -34.98
N SER A 63 23.10 14.55 -34.26
CA SER A 63 23.69 14.10 -33.01
C SER A 63 22.57 13.62 -32.08
N GLY A 64 22.82 12.49 -31.41
CA GLY A 64 21.84 11.80 -30.57
C GLY A 64 21.17 12.74 -29.59
N LYS A 65 19.85 12.55 -29.39
CA LYS A 65 19.10 13.22 -28.33
C LYS A 65 19.83 12.97 -27.02
N LYS A 66 20.40 14.02 -26.42
CA LYS A 66 20.90 13.96 -25.04
C LYS A 66 19.70 13.70 -24.15
N GLU A 67 19.57 12.45 -23.70
CA GLU A 67 18.59 12.11 -22.68
C GLU A 67 18.89 12.96 -21.43
N HIS A 68 17.86 13.61 -20.90
CA HIS A 68 18.00 14.41 -19.69
C HIS A 68 18.36 13.48 -18.52
N HIS A 69 19.55 13.63 -17.94
CA HIS A 69 20.05 12.84 -16.79
C HIS A 69 19.14 12.85 -15.54
N LEU A 70 18.11 13.70 -15.51
CA LEU A 70 17.11 13.79 -14.44
C LEU A 70 16.31 12.49 -14.19
N TRP A 71 16.21 11.60 -15.19
CA TRP A 71 15.40 10.36 -15.09
C TRP A 71 16.25 9.11 -14.90
N GLN A 72 17.58 9.23 -14.85
CA GLN A 72 18.45 8.09 -14.57
C GLN A 72 18.37 7.78 -13.08
N LYS A 73 17.68 6.68 -12.75
CA LYS A 73 17.81 6.07 -11.43
C LYS A 73 19.29 5.77 -11.21
N ARG A 74 19.85 6.30 -10.13
CA ARG A 74 21.13 5.85 -9.61
C ARG A 74 20.92 4.42 -9.13
N ASP A 75 21.01 3.45 -10.02
CA ASP A 75 21.16 2.07 -9.60
C ASP A 75 22.50 2.01 -8.87
N SER A 76 22.46 1.81 -7.55
CA SER A 76 23.66 1.49 -6.78
C SER A 76 24.30 0.29 -7.48
N ALA A 77 25.45 0.50 -8.11
CA ALA A 77 26.12 -0.51 -8.93
C ALA A 77 26.24 -1.80 -8.12
N GLY A 78 25.69 -2.91 -8.62
CA GLY A 78 25.69 -4.20 -7.94
C GLY A 78 24.51 -4.51 -7.01
N SER A 79 23.62 -3.56 -6.69
CA SER A 79 22.45 -3.82 -5.81
C SER A 79 21.50 -4.90 -6.35
N GLY A 80 21.37 -5.02 -7.68
CA GLY A 80 20.59 -6.08 -8.32
C GLY A 80 21.22 -7.47 -8.13
N GLN A 81 22.54 -7.56 -8.30
CA GLN A 81 23.27 -8.83 -8.10
C GLN A 81 23.23 -9.27 -6.63
N LYS A 82 23.40 -8.32 -5.69
CA LYS A 82 23.25 -8.57 -4.26
C LYS A 82 21.85 -9.06 -3.91
N ALA A 83 20.82 -8.45 -4.50
CA ALA A 83 19.43 -8.90 -4.32
C ALA A 83 19.23 -10.34 -4.82
N LEU A 84 19.76 -10.68 -6.01
CA LEU A 84 19.67 -12.04 -6.54
C LEU A 84 20.42 -13.06 -5.67
N ASN A 85 21.60 -12.69 -5.17
CA ASN A 85 22.36 -13.54 -4.24
C ASN A 85 21.59 -13.79 -2.93
N LEU A 86 20.98 -12.75 -2.34
CA LEU A 86 20.11 -12.92 -1.17
C LEU A 86 18.94 -13.85 -1.45
N VAL A 87 18.24 -13.64 -2.57
CA VAL A 87 17.09 -14.48 -2.96
C VAL A 87 17.52 -15.95 -3.10
N ARG A 88 18.68 -16.20 -3.71
CA ARG A 88 19.25 -17.54 -3.83
C ARG A 88 19.51 -18.17 -2.46
N ILE A 89 20.24 -17.47 -1.58
CA ILE A 89 20.56 -17.94 -0.23
C ILE A 89 19.27 -18.30 0.52
N VAL A 90 18.31 -17.38 0.58
CA VAL A 90 17.06 -17.58 1.32
C VAL A 90 16.20 -18.69 0.71
N SER A 91 16.26 -18.92 -0.61
CA SER A 91 15.50 -20.00 -1.25
C SER A 91 16.04 -21.40 -0.91
N GLU A 92 17.35 -21.54 -0.68
CA GLU A 92 18.03 -22.82 -0.45
C GLU A 92 17.95 -23.31 1.01
N LEU A 93 17.53 -22.46 1.96
CA LEU A 93 17.54 -22.75 3.39
C LEU A 93 16.29 -23.50 3.88
N PRO A 94 16.32 -24.19 5.03
CA PRO A 94 15.10 -24.64 5.69
C PRO A 94 14.25 -23.44 6.18
N ASN A 95 12.99 -23.70 6.54
CA ASN A 95 12.08 -22.65 7.04
C ASN A 95 12.29 -22.29 8.52
N GLU A 96 13.39 -22.73 9.11
CA GLU A 96 13.76 -22.44 10.49
C GLU A 96 14.25 -21.00 10.64
N LYS A 97 13.71 -20.29 11.64
CA LYS A 97 14.05 -18.89 11.90
C LYS A 97 15.56 -18.69 12.07
N GLU A 98 16.20 -19.53 12.87
CA GLU A 98 17.63 -19.41 13.20
C GLU A 98 18.53 -19.63 11.96
N ALA A 99 18.20 -20.62 11.12
CA ALA A 99 18.94 -20.87 9.88
C ALA A 99 18.83 -19.68 8.91
N VAL A 100 17.61 -19.15 8.73
CA VAL A 100 17.38 -18.02 7.82
C VAL A 100 18.03 -16.74 8.35
N TYR A 101 17.86 -16.44 9.63
CA TYR A 101 18.40 -15.21 10.23
C TYR A 101 19.92 -15.26 10.32
N GLY A 102 20.49 -16.42 10.68
CA GLY A 102 21.94 -16.62 10.69
C GLY A 102 22.56 -16.48 9.29
N ALA A 103 21.89 -16.96 8.24
CA ALA A 103 22.35 -16.78 6.87
C ALA A 103 22.24 -15.32 6.40
N LEU A 104 21.15 -14.62 6.75
CA LEU A 104 20.97 -13.20 6.44
C LEU A 104 21.99 -12.33 7.18
N ASP A 105 22.30 -12.66 8.43
CA ASP A 105 23.33 -11.97 9.22
C ASP A 105 24.72 -12.16 8.61
N LYS A 106 25.06 -13.39 8.20
CA LYS A 106 26.30 -13.68 7.45
C LYS A 106 26.36 -12.93 6.11
N TRP A 107 25.23 -12.81 5.43
CA TRP A 107 25.13 -12.06 4.18
C TRP A 107 25.40 -10.56 4.39
N THR A 108 24.96 -9.99 5.52
CA THR A 108 25.28 -8.60 5.88
C THR A 108 26.66 -8.39 6.48
N ALA A 109 27.30 -9.43 7.02
CA ALA A 109 28.54 -9.29 7.79
C ALA A 109 29.71 -8.68 6.99
N TRP A 110 29.71 -8.84 5.67
CA TRP A 110 30.75 -8.33 4.77
C TRP A 110 30.42 -6.97 4.14
N GLU A 111 29.31 -6.36 4.53
CA GLU A 111 28.83 -5.09 3.97
C GLU A 111 29.18 -3.94 4.91
N THR A 112 29.84 -2.91 4.37
CA THR A 112 30.20 -1.70 5.13
C THR A 112 28.98 -0.89 5.56
N GLU A 113 27.91 -0.94 4.77
CA GLU A 113 26.62 -0.31 5.07
C GLU A 113 25.51 -1.36 4.94
N PHE A 114 24.44 -1.24 5.76
CA PHE A 114 23.32 -2.16 5.65
C PHE A 114 22.75 -2.12 4.22
N PRO A 115 22.71 -3.26 3.49
CA PRO A 115 22.37 -3.29 2.06
C PRO A 115 20.84 -3.16 1.84
N LEU A 116 20.23 -2.08 2.34
CA LEU A 116 18.78 -1.84 2.37
C LEU A 116 18.16 -1.86 0.97
N ILE A 117 18.82 -1.24 -0.01
CA ILE A 117 18.34 -1.19 -1.39
C ILE A 117 18.34 -2.59 -2.01
N ALA A 118 19.36 -3.40 -1.74
CA ALA A 118 19.43 -4.78 -2.23
C ALA A 118 18.37 -5.66 -1.55
N ALA A 119 18.18 -5.53 -0.24
CA ALA A 119 17.12 -6.24 0.49
C ALA A 119 15.72 -5.86 -0.01
N ALA A 120 15.46 -4.56 -0.25
CA ALA A 120 14.20 -4.10 -0.83
C ALA A 120 13.97 -4.62 -2.27
N LYS A 121 15.03 -4.69 -3.09
CA LYS A 121 14.96 -5.32 -4.42
C LYS A 121 14.68 -6.83 -4.30
N ALA A 122 15.31 -7.52 -3.34
CA ALA A 122 15.07 -8.94 -3.09
C ALA A 122 13.64 -9.24 -2.65
N LEU A 123 13.06 -8.44 -1.75
CA LEU A 123 11.65 -8.54 -1.36
C LEU A 123 10.71 -8.46 -2.57
N LYS A 124 10.97 -7.54 -3.51
CA LYS A 124 10.18 -7.42 -4.76
C LYS A 124 10.29 -8.68 -5.63
N ILE A 125 11.50 -9.25 -5.74
CA ILE A 125 11.71 -10.49 -6.51
C ILE A 125 10.97 -11.66 -5.85
N LEU A 126 11.06 -11.80 -4.52
CA LEU A 126 10.36 -12.84 -3.76
C LEU A 126 8.82 -12.71 -3.89
N GLN A 127 8.29 -11.48 -3.85
CA GLN A 127 6.88 -11.19 -4.10
C GLN A 127 6.45 -11.63 -5.50
N GLN A 128 7.22 -11.30 -6.54
CA GLN A 128 6.94 -11.73 -7.91
C GLN A 128 6.97 -13.26 -8.07
N ARG A 129 7.83 -13.94 -7.30
CA ARG A 129 7.90 -15.41 -7.23
C ARG A 129 6.85 -16.03 -6.32
N ARG A 130 5.99 -15.23 -5.68
CA ARG A 130 4.96 -15.66 -4.70
C ARG A 130 5.53 -16.47 -3.52
N GLN A 131 6.80 -16.24 -3.16
CA GLN A 131 7.42 -16.88 -1.99
C GLN A 131 7.10 -16.09 -0.72
N TRP A 132 5.83 -16.06 -0.32
CA TRP A 132 5.33 -15.20 0.76
C TRP A 132 5.98 -15.47 2.11
N THR A 133 6.19 -16.74 2.46
CA THR A 133 6.93 -17.12 3.67
C THR A 133 8.34 -16.51 3.72
N ARG A 134 9.04 -16.45 2.58
CA ARG A 134 10.38 -15.81 2.49
C ARG A 134 10.30 -14.30 2.56
N VAL A 135 9.28 -13.70 1.95
CA VAL A 135 9.01 -12.26 2.09
C VAL A 135 8.83 -11.91 3.58
N ILE A 136 8.06 -12.70 4.32
CA ILE A 136 7.84 -12.51 5.77
C ILE A 136 9.16 -12.62 6.52
N GLN A 137 9.94 -13.68 6.28
CA GLN A 137 11.21 -13.90 6.97
C GLN A 137 12.20 -12.75 6.74
N VAL A 138 12.42 -12.36 5.49
CA VAL A 138 13.37 -11.29 5.13
C VAL A 138 12.89 -9.94 5.67
N ALA A 139 11.60 -9.62 5.54
CA ALA A 139 11.09 -8.34 6.02
C ALA A 139 11.10 -8.24 7.56
N LYS A 140 10.75 -9.31 8.28
CA LYS A 140 10.88 -9.35 9.75
C LYS A 140 12.34 -9.26 10.19
N TRP A 141 13.25 -9.92 9.49
CA TRP A 141 14.68 -9.80 9.77
C TRP A 141 15.17 -8.35 9.59
N MET A 142 14.80 -7.68 8.49
CA MET A 142 15.14 -6.27 8.28
C MET A 142 14.67 -5.39 9.45
N LEU A 143 13.40 -5.56 9.88
CA LEU A 143 12.84 -4.83 11.01
C LEU A 143 13.56 -5.14 12.33
N SER A 144 13.98 -6.39 12.55
CA SER A 144 14.71 -6.79 13.76
C SER A 144 16.07 -6.11 13.91
N LYS A 145 16.67 -5.67 12.79
CA LYS A 145 17.91 -4.88 12.78
C LYS A 145 17.66 -3.38 12.92
N GLY A 146 16.41 -2.96 13.11
CA GLY A 146 16.00 -1.55 13.12
C GLY A 146 16.07 -0.89 11.74
N GLN A 147 16.19 -1.68 10.66
CA GLN A 147 16.39 -1.17 9.31
C GLN A 147 15.12 -1.29 8.48
N GLY A 148 14.89 -0.31 7.61
CA GLY A 148 13.78 -0.37 6.67
C GLY A 148 12.39 -0.34 7.32
N ALA A 149 12.25 0.20 8.55
CA ALA A 149 10.97 0.44 9.21
C ALA A 149 10.19 1.58 8.52
N THR A 150 9.70 1.29 7.32
CA THR A 150 8.94 2.23 6.48
C THR A 150 7.53 1.70 6.25
N LEU A 151 6.58 2.59 5.96
CA LEU A 151 5.21 2.21 5.58
C LEU A 151 5.18 1.23 4.39
N GLY A 152 6.17 1.28 3.49
CA GLY A 152 6.28 0.34 2.38
C GLY A 152 6.68 -1.08 2.80
N THR A 153 7.51 -1.22 3.83
CA THR A 153 7.87 -2.51 4.42
C THR A 153 6.70 -3.11 5.19
N TYR A 154 5.97 -2.28 5.95
CA TYR A 154 4.74 -2.70 6.61
C TYR A 154 3.66 -3.14 5.62
N ASP A 155 3.43 -2.37 4.54
CA ASP A 155 2.55 -2.76 3.43
C ASP A 155 2.99 -4.12 2.87
N THR A 156 4.27 -4.30 2.59
CA THR A 156 4.82 -5.57 2.08
C THR A 156 4.54 -6.75 3.03
N LEU A 157 4.71 -6.56 4.34
CA LEU A 157 4.41 -7.59 5.34
C LEU A 157 2.92 -7.92 5.40
N LEU A 158 2.04 -6.92 5.40
CA LEU A 158 0.59 -7.14 5.41
C LEU A 158 0.13 -7.90 4.17
N LEU A 159 0.67 -7.59 2.97
CA LEU A 159 0.39 -8.39 1.77
C LEU A 159 0.87 -9.82 1.92
N ALA A 160 2.06 -10.01 2.49
CA ALA A 160 2.63 -11.34 2.63
C ALA A 160 1.83 -12.18 3.64
N PHE A 161 1.37 -11.59 4.75
CA PHE A 161 0.48 -12.26 5.69
C PHE A 161 -0.89 -12.60 5.09
N ASP A 162 -1.47 -11.70 4.30
CA ASP A 162 -2.71 -11.98 3.54
C ASP A 162 -2.56 -13.21 2.64
N LYS A 163 -1.41 -13.36 1.99
CA LYS A 163 -1.15 -14.43 1.01
C LYS A 163 -0.55 -15.72 1.60
N ASP A 164 -0.12 -15.68 2.85
CA ASP A 164 0.41 -16.83 3.62
C ASP A 164 -0.62 -17.30 4.67
N ASP A 165 -1.86 -16.80 4.62
CA ASP A 165 -3.00 -17.11 5.51
C ASP A 165 -2.72 -16.86 7.01
N ARG A 166 -1.97 -15.81 7.33
CA ARG A 166 -1.53 -15.47 8.70
C ARG A 166 -2.21 -14.21 9.24
N VAL A 167 -3.54 -14.28 9.37
CA VAL A 167 -4.36 -13.11 9.71
C VAL A 167 -4.09 -12.58 11.12
N ASP A 168 -3.85 -13.44 12.11
CA ASP A 168 -3.58 -13.01 13.49
C ASP A 168 -2.31 -12.17 13.62
N GLU A 169 -1.29 -12.53 12.83
CA GLU A 169 -0.04 -11.76 12.77
C GLU A 169 -0.22 -10.45 12.02
N ALA A 170 -1.06 -10.43 10.98
CA ALA A 170 -1.43 -9.19 10.32
C ALA A 170 -2.17 -8.25 11.26
N LYS A 171 -3.13 -8.75 12.06
CA LYS A 171 -3.86 -7.98 13.08
C LYS A 171 -2.92 -7.43 14.15
N SER A 172 -1.99 -8.25 14.63
CA SER A 172 -0.97 -7.83 15.60
C SER A 172 -0.06 -6.73 15.05
N LEU A 173 0.40 -6.88 13.81
CA LEU A 173 1.20 -5.87 13.12
C LEU A 173 0.41 -4.57 12.89
N TRP A 174 -0.86 -4.68 12.50
CA TRP A 174 -1.75 -3.54 12.29
C TRP A 174 -1.92 -2.71 13.56
N ASN A 175 -2.21 -3.37 14.68
CA ASN A 175 -2.37 -2.69 15.97
C ASN A 175 -1.09 -1.94 16.37
N MET A 176 0.08 -2.53 16.15
CA MET A 176 1.36 -1.86 16.36
C MET A 176 1.50 -0.64 15.44
N ILE A 177 1.21 -0.77 14.15
CA ILE A 177 1.31 0.33 13.19
C ILE A 177 0.40 1.49 13.59
N ILE A 178 -0.87 1.23 13.93
CA ILE A 178 -1.81 2.26 14.38
C ILE A 178 -1.28 3.00 15.61
N HIS A 179 -0.75 2.28 16.61
CA HIS A 179 -0.24 2.89 17.83
C HIS A 179 0.98 3.78 17.61
N VAL A 180 1.90 3.36 16.73
CA VAL A 180 3.17 4.07 16.53
C VAL A 180 3.02 5.19 15.48
N HIS A 181 2.21 4.99 14.44
CA HIS A 181 2.17 5.84 13.24
C HIS A 181 0.82 6.53 13.00
N THR A 182 -0.02 6.69 14.03
CA THR A 182 -1.43 7.14 13.93
C THR A 182 -1.63 8.34 12.99
N ARG A 183 -0.79 9.37 13.12
CA ARG A 183 -0.92 10.63 12.35
C ARG A 183 -0.51 10.52 10.88
N SER A 184 0.19 9.46 10.49
CA SER A 184 0.82 9.30 9.18
C SER A 184 0.29 8.10 8.39
N MET A 185 -0.85 7.54 8.82
CA MET A 185 -1.43 6.38 8.17
C MET A 185 -1.85 6.70 6.73
N SER A 186 -1.29 5.96 5.79
CA SER A 186 -1.63 6.14 4.38
C SER A 186 -2.95 5.44 4.06
N LYS A 187 -3.74 6.06 3.16
CA LYS A 187 -4.92 5.43 2.54
C LYS A 187 -4.65 3.99 2.07
N ARG A 188 -3.49 3.76 1.46
CA ARG A 188 -3.08 2.46 0.93
C ARG A 188 -3.02 1.37 2.01
N LEU A 189 -2.59 1.70 3.23
CA LEU A 189 -2.50 0.74 4.33
C LEU A 189 -3.89 0.34 4.85
N PHE A 190 -4.82 1.29 4.95
CA PHE A 190 -6.24 0.99 5.23
C PHE A 190 -6.84 0.09 4.15
N SER A 191 -6.69 0.47 2.87
CA SER A 191 -7.17 -0.35 1.74
C SER A 191 -6.57 -1.76 1.78
N ARG A 192 -5.29 -1.90 2.18
CA ARG A 192 -4.63 -3.20 2.34
C ARG A 192 -5.26 -4.05 3.44
N MET A 193 -5.51 -3.51 4.62
CA MET A 193 -6.15 -4.26 5.70
C MET A 193 -7.58 -4.66 5.37
N ILE A 194 -8.36 -3.75 4.77
CA ILE A 194 -9.72 -4.05 4.33
C ILE A 194 -9.70 -5.15 3.26
N SER A 195 -8.75 -5.11 2.33
CA SER A 195 -8.56 -6.19 1.34
C SER A 195 -8.23 -7.53 1.99
N LEU A 196 -7.37 -7.52 3.02
CA LEU A 196 -6.96 -8.72 3.75
C LEU A 196 -8.19 -9.33 4.44
N TYR A 197 -8.93 -8.55 5.22
CA TYR A 197 -10.12 -9.06 5.91
C TYR A 197 -11.25 -9.49 4.95
N ASP A 198 -11.43 -8.82 3.81
CA ASP A 198 -12.39 -9.26 2.77
C ASP A 198 -12.02 -10.63 2.19
N HIS A 199 -10.72 -10.84 1.92
CA HIS A 199 -10.21 -12.12 1.43
C HIS A 199 -10.43 -13.27 2.45
N HIS A 200 -10.34 -12.97 3.74
CA HIS A 200 -10.51 -13.91 4.86
C HIS A 200 -11.94 -13.94 5.44
N ASN A 201 -12.91 -13.29 4.78
CA ASN A 201 -14.32 -13.23 5.17
C ASN A 201 -14.59 -12.65 6.58
N MET A 202 -13.74 -11.75 7.06
CA MET A 202 -13.82 -11.11 8.37
C MET A 202 -14.57 -9.77 8.29
N GLN A 203 -15.91 -9.84 8.24
CA GLN A 203 -16.75 -8.68 7.93
C GLN A 203 -16.77 -7.65 9.05
N ASP A 204 -16.81 -8.08 10.31
CA ASP A 204 -16.81 -7.18 11.47
C ASP A 204 -15.52 -6.35 11.51
N GLU A 205 -14.38 -6.98 11.27
CA GLU A 205 -13.08 -6.31 11.22
C GLU A 205 -12.94 -5.35 10.03
N ILE A 206 -13.61 -5.60 8.91
CA ILE A 206 -13.71 -4.62 7.82
C ILE A 206 -14.40 -3.35 8.30
N ILE A 207 -15.50 -3.50 9.05
CA ILE A 207 -16.25 -2.35 9.57
C ILE A 207 -15.44 -1.59 10.61
N GLU A 208 -14.70 -2.28 11.48
CA GLU A 208 -13.79 -1.64 12.45
C GLU A 208 -12.71 -0.80 11.75
N VAL A 209 -11.99 -1.38 10.79
CA VAL A 209 -10.94 -0.65 10.05
C VAL A 209 -11.51 0.51 9.23
N PHE A 210 -12.73 0.36 8.71
CA PHE A 210 -13.41 1.45 8.00
C PHE A 210 -13.81 2.59 8.94
N ALA A 211 -14.29 2.29 10.15
CA ALA A 211 -14.60 3.30 11.15
C ALA A 211 -13.34 4.10 11.55
N ASP A 212 -12.21 3.42 11.78
CA ASP A 212 -10.91 4.07 12.03
C ASP A 212 -10.52 4.98 10.85
N MET A 213 -10.75 4.52 9.62
CA MET A 213 -10.46 5.28 8.41
C MET A 213 -11.29 6.56 8.31
N GLU A 214 -12.59 6.51 8.67
CA GLU A 214 -13.48 7.67 8.73
C GLU A 214 -13.11 8.63 9.86
N GLU A 215 -12.79 8.11 11.06
CA GLU A 215 -12.39 8.91 12.23
C GLU A 215 -11.12 9.72 11.96
N LEU A 216 -10.17 9.11 11.25
CA LEU A 216 -8.92 9.77 10.83
C LEU A 216 -9.10 10.67 9.59
N GLY A 217 -10.32 10.80 9.06
CA GLY A 217 -10.61 11.63 7.89
C GLY A 217 -9.98 11.13 6.59
N VAL A 218 -9.62 9.85 6.51
CA VAL A 218 -8.98 9.25 5.33
C VAL A 218 -10.06 8.82 4.34
N ARG A 219 -10.08 9.41 3.14
CA ARG A 219 -11.09 9.07 2.14
C ARG A 219 -10.80 7.72 1.46
N PRO A 220 -11.72 6.72 1.52
CA PRO A 220 -11.56 5.43 0.87
C PRO A 220 -11.45 5.56 -0.66
N ASP A 221 -10.85 4.57 -1.31
CA ASP A 221 -10.98 4.39 -2.76
C ASP A 221 -12.23 3.59 -3.08
N GLU A 222 -12.59 3.57 -4.36
CA GLU A 222 -13.79 2.90 -4.84
C GLU A 222 -13.80 1.41 -4.49
N ASP A 223 -12.67 0.71 -4.63
CA ASP A 223 -12.54 -0.71 -4.29
C ASP A 223 -12.80 -0.96 -2.79
N THR A 224 -12.23 -0.11 -1.93
CA THR A 224 -12.46 -0.14 -0.48
C THR A 224 -13.94 0.08 -0.15
N VAL A 225 -14.59 1.05 -0.78
CA VAL A 225 -16.04 1.32 -0.60
C VAL A 225 -16.87 0.09 -0.96
N TRP A 226 -16.53 -0.61 -2.05
CA TRP A 226 -17.22 -1.82 -2.45
C TRP A 226 -17.06 -2.97 -1.47
N ARG A 227 -15.86 -3.17 -0.92
CA ARG A 227 -15.63 -4.19 0.12
C ARG A 227 -16.43 -3.90 1.39
N VAL A 228 -16.43 -2.65 1.84
CA VAL A 228 -17.20 -2.22 3.01
C VAL A 228 -18.70 -2.38 2.78
N ALA A 229 -19.20 -2.01 1.61
CA ALA A 229 -20.60 -2.21 1.23
C ALA A 229 -20.99 -3.69 1.23
N ARG A 230 -20.12 -4.58 0.74
CA ARG A 230 -20.31 -6.03 0.79
C ARG A 230 -20.31 -6.55 2.23
N ALA A 231 -19.44 -6.03 3.09
CA ALA A 231 -19.41 -6.38 4.50
C ALA A 231 -20.73 -6.03 5.20
N PHE A 232 -21.24 -4.82 4.99
CA PHE A 232 -22.55 -4.41 5.51
C PHE A 232 -23.69 -5.31 5.00
N LYS A 233 -23.71 -5.66 3.71
CA LYS A 233 -24.68 -6.62 3.14
C LYS A 233 -24.63 -7.97 3.85
N LYS A 234 -23.44 -8.54 4.04
CA LYS A 234 -23.25 -9.83 4.72
C LYS A 234 -23.66 -9.80 6.19
N LEU A 235 -23.56 -8.64 6.84
CA LEU A 235 -24.03 -8.41 8.21
C LEU A 235 -25.52 -8.04 8.31
N GLY A 236 -26.25 -8.02 7.18
CA GLY A 236 -27.67 -7.64 7.14
C GLY A 236 -27.94 -6.15 7.37
N GLN A 237 -26.91 -5.30 7.27
CA GLN A 237 -26.98 -3.85 7.53
C GLN A 237 -27.15 -3.06 6.22
N GLU A 238 -28.22 -3.35 5.46
CA GLU A 238 -28.47 -2.76 4.13
C GLU A 238 -28.56 -1.23 4.15
N GLU A 239 -29.18 -0.63 5.18
CA GLU A 239 -29.24 0.83 5.32
C GLU A 239 -27.85 1.47 5.33
N LYS A 240 -26.91 0.90 6.09
CA LYS A 240 -25.53 1.40 6.17
C LYS A 240 -24.76 1.19 4.88
N ARG A 241 -25.02 0.07 4.19
CA ARG A 241 -24.46 -0.17 2.86
C ARG A 241 -24.86 0.97 1.91
N GLU A 242 -26.14 1.31 1.83
CA GLU A 242 -26.63 2.39 0.96
C GLU A 242 -26.00 3.73 1.31
N LEU A 243 -25.91 4.08 2.60
CA LEU A 243 -25.26 5.30 3.07
C LEU A 243 -23.80 5.40 2.63
N VAL A 244 -23.04 4.30 2.77
CA VAL A 244 -21.62 4.28 2.36
C VAL A 244 -21.47 4.41 0.83
N LEU A 245 -22.32 3.72 0.06
CA LEU A 245 -22.31 3.82 -1.39
C LEU A 245 -22.66 5.23 -1.86
N GLU A 246 -23.69 5.85 -1.29
CA GLU A 246 -24.10 7.22 -1.64
C GLU A 246 -23.03 8.25 -1.25
N ARG A 247 -22.44 8.12 -0.07
CA ARG A 247 -21.45 9.07 0.45
C ARG A 247 -20.17 9.09 -0.38
N TYR A 248 -19.68 7.92 -0.78
CA TYR A 248 -18.33 7.81 -1.36
C TYR A 248 -18.29 7.57 -2.86
N LEU A 249 -19.34 6.99 -3.46
CA LEU A 249 -19.35 6.75 -4.90
C LEU A 249 -19.95 7.92 -5.66
N CYS A 250 -19.21 8.39 -6.66
CA CYS A 250 -19.75 9.36 -7.61
C CYS A 250 -20.86 8.71 -8.45
N LYS A 251 -22.01 9.39 -8.54
CA LYS A 251 -23.14 9.02 -9.41
C LYS A 251 -22.76 8.96 -10.90
N TRP A 252 -21.63 9.55 -11.27
CA TRP A 252 -21.13 9.58 -12.64
C TRP A 252 -19.66 9.19 -12.67
N LYS A 253 -19.27 8.36 -13.63
CA LYS A 253 -17.88 8.03 -13.93
C LYS A 253 -17.54 8.46 -15.36
N TYR A 254 -16.30 8.86 -15.57
CA TYR A 254 -15.79 9.07 -16.92
C TYR A 254 -15.11 7.78 -17.37
N ILE A 255 -15.54 7.26 -18.51
CA ILE A 255 -14.87 6.15 -19.18
C ILE A 255 -14.29 6.63 -20.50
N HIS A 256 -13.18 6.04 -20.89
CA HIS A 256 -12.67 6.21 -22.24
C HIS A 256 -13.29 5.15 -23.13
N PHE A 257 -14.05 5.59 -24.13
CA PHE A 257 -14.65 4.72 -25.13
C PHE A 257 -14.24 5.24 -26.51
N ASN A 258 -13.59 4.39 -27.31
CA ASN A 258 -13.07 4.74 -28.64
C ASN A 258 -12.18 6.01 -28.67
N GLY A 259 -11.38 6.23 -27.62
CA GLY A 259 -10.52 7.41 -27.50
C GLY A 259 -11.23 8.67 -26.98
N GLU A 260 -12.55 8.67 -26.85
CA GLU A 260 -13.34 9.77 -26.29
C GLU A 260 -13.63 9.57 -24.81
N ARG A 261 -13.68 10.67 -24.04
CA ARG A 261 -14.12 10.63 -22.63
C ARG A 261 -15.62 10.80 -22.56
N VAL A 262 -16.32 9.70 -22.27
CA VAL A 262 -17.77 9.68 -22.10
C VAL A 262 -18.09 9.69 -20.60
N ARG A 263 -19.01 10.56 -20.19
CA ARG A 263 -19.56 10.58 -18.82
C ARG A 263 -20.73 9.59 -18.78
N VAL A 264 -20.59 8.54 -18.00
CA VAL A 264 -21.60 7.49 -17.84
C VAL A 264 -22.18 7.57 -16.43
N LYS A 265 -23.50 7.50 -16.33
CA LYS A 265 -24.18 7.41 -15.03
C LYS A 265 -23.86 6.02 -14.46
N ARG A 266 -23.54 5.96 -13.17
CA ARG A 266 -23.52 4.68 -12.47
C ARG A 266 -24.98 4.24 -12.38
N ASP A 267 -25.33 3.12 -13.01
CA ASP A 267 -26.70 2.61 -12.98
C ASP A 267 -27.18 2.50 -11.53
N GLY A 268 -28.44 2.86 -11.29
CA GLY A 268 -29.03 2.80 -9.96
C GLY A 268 -28.95 1.36 -9.46
N TRP A 269 -28.53 1.18 -8.21
CA TRP A 269 -28.33 -0.14 -7.59
C TRP A 269 -29.65 -0.83 -7.27
N ASN A 270 -30.44 -1.15 -8.29
CA ASN A 270 -31.58 -2.05 -8.22
C ASN A 270 -31.31 -3.21 -9.17
N GLU A 271 -30.73 -4.29 -8.67
CA GLU A 271 -30.77 -5.60 -9.31
C GLU A 271 -30.62 -6.65 -8.18
N GLU A 272 -31.79 -7.21 -7.83
CA GLU A 272 -32.13 -8.47 -7.14
C GLU A 272 -31.52 -8.81 -5.76
#